data_AF-A0A355UEP9-F1
#
_entry.id   AF-A0A355UEP9-F1
#
_cell.length_a   1.000
_cell.length_b   1.000
_cell.length_c   1.000
_cell.angle_alpha   90.00
_cell.angle_beta   90.00
_cell.angle_gamma   90.00
#
_symmetry.space_group_name_H-M   'P 1'
#
loop_
_entity.id
_entity.type
_entity.pdbx_description
1 polymer ?
#
loop_
_entity_poly.entity_id
_entity_poly.type
_entity_poly.pdbx_seq_one_letter_code
_entity_poly.pdbx_strand_id
1 'polypeptide(L)'
;SAHSLSLNITELRNTYVLKKPIHKLHLRTFEIPMAGGLEFTSYTPEILNYFEPDKEIVLYDSDEEMTEKARFYLDPKNEYLCKIMKKNARKRSVSEHTWKNRF
;
A
#
# COMPACT_ATOMS: atom_id res chain seq x y z
N SER A 1 -8.93 -4.11 15.18
CA SER A 1 -8.32 -5.18 14.38
C SER A 1 -6.81 -5.01 14.43
N ALA A 2 -6.10 -6.03 14.90
CA ALA A 2 -4.76 -5.98 15.49
C ALA A 2 -3.59 -6.02 14.48
N HIS A 3 -3.76 -5.47 13.29
CA HIS A 3 -2.68 -5.38 12.30
C HIS A 3 -2.47 -3.92 11.88
N SER A 4 -1.30 -3.38 12.19
CA SER A 4 -0.89 -2.00 11.89
C SER A 4 -0.65 -1.79 10.39
N LEU A 5 -0.14 -2.80 9.69
CA LEU A 5 0.30 -2.72 8.29
C LEU A 5 -0.16 -3.95 7.47
N SER A 6 -0.41 -3.80 6.17
CA SER A 6 -0.75 -4.89 5.26
C SER A 6 0.16 -4.86 4.03
N LEU A 7 1.05 -5.85 3.95
CA LEU A 7 2.02 -5.96 2.85
C LEU A 7 1.34 -6.47 1.57
N ASN A 8 1.54 -5.76 0.47
CA ASN A 8 1.10 -6.15 -0.86
C ASN A 8 2.29 -6.20 -1.81
N ILE A 9 2.47 -7.34 -2.48
CA ILE A 9 3.56 -7.57 -3.43
C ILE A 9 3.02 -7.31 -4.83
N THR A 10 3.57 -6.33 -5.54
CA THR A 10 3.16 -5.97 -6.91
C THR A 10 3.98 -6.68 -7.99
N GLU A 11 5.06 -7.35 -7.60
CA GLU A 11 5.92 -8.10 -8.51
C GLU A 11 5.24 -9.38 -9.01
N LEU A 12 5.08 -9.47 -10.32
CA LEU A 12 4.61 -10.68 -10.99
C LEU A 12 5.77 -11.68 -11.09
N ARG A 13 5.79 -12.66 -10.17
CA ARG A 13 6.67 -13.84 -10.18
C ARG A 13 8.13 -13.50 -10.52
N ASN A 14 8.92 -13.16 -9.49
CA ASN A 14 10.38 -13.15 -9.59
C ASN A 14 10.89 -14.60 -9.81
N THR A 15 10.85 -15.04 -11.07
CA THR A 15 11.26 -16.38 -11.52
C THR A 15 12.76 -16.47 -11.79
N TYR A 16 13.51 -15.38 -11.55
CA TYR A 16 14.90 -15.20 -12.01
C TYR A 16 15.09 -15.29 -13.53
N VAL A 17 14.01 -15.37 -14.32
CA VAL A 17 14.05 -15.40 -15.79
C VAL A 17 14.20 -14.00 -16.38
N LEU A 18 13.64 -12.98 -15.71
CA LEU A 18 13.69 -11.59 -16.16
C LEU A 18 14.74 -10.80 -15.38
N LYS A 19 15.57 -10.03 -16.11
CA LYS A 19 16.53 -9.07 -15.51
C LYS A 19 15.85 -7.97 -14.69
N LYS A 20 14.59 -7.65 -15.01
CA LYS A 20 13.76 -6.69 -14.27
C LYS A 20 12.38 -7.33 -14.05
N PRO A 21 11.88 -7.42 -12.81
CA PRO A 21 10.55 -7.94 -12.55
C PRO A 21 9.48 -7.06 -13.21
N ILE A 22 8.36 -7.66 -13.60
CA ILE A 22 7.21 -6.94 -14.11
C ILE A 22 6.34 -6.58 -12.91
N HIS A 23 6.02 -5.30 -12.74
CA HIS A 23 5.10 -4.85 -11.70
C HIS A 23 3.69 -4.72 -12.27
N LYS A 24 2.69 -5.15 -11.48
CA LYS A 24 1.28 -4.97 -11.80
C LYS A 24 0.50 -4.61 -10.54
N LEU A 25 -0.36 -3.61 -10.65
CA LEU A 25 -1.31 -3.31 -9.58
C LEU A 25 -2.36 -4.41 -9.49
N HIS A 26 -2.48 -4.99 -8.30
CA HIS A 26 -3.49 -5.98 -7.97
C HIS A 26 -4.75 -5.30 -7.42
N LEU A 27 -5.91 -5.96 -7.47
CA LEU A 27 -7.12 -5.46 -6.83
C LEU A 27 -6.92 -5.21 -5.32
N ARG A 28 -6.01 -5.98 -4.70
CA ARG A 28 -5.59 -5.82 -3.32
C ARG A 28 -5.14 -4.40 -2.96
N THR A 29 -4.54 -3.68 -3.90
CA THR A 29 -4.12 -2.28 -3.71
C THR A 29 -5.30 -1.37 -3.33
N PHE A 30 -6.52 -1.73 -3.75
CA PHE A 30 -7.75 -0.99 -3.43
C PHE A 30 -8.54 -1.66 -2.30
N GLU A 31 -8.52 -2.99 -2.22
CA GLU A 31 -9.24 -3.74 -1.19
C GLU A 31 -8.67 -3.54 0.21
N ILE A 32 -7.34 -3.46 0.37
CA ILE A 32 -6.70 -3.23 1.67
C ILE A 32 -7.17 -1.90 2.29
N PRO A 33 -7.03 -0.75 1.61
CA PRO A 33 -7.58 0.51 2.10
C PRO A 33 -9.09 0.46 2.35
N MET A 34 -9.86 -0.19 1.46
CA MET A 34 -11.31 -0.31 1.60
C MET A 34 -11.72 -1.12 2.84
N ALA A 35 -10.94 -2.15 3.20
CA ALA A 35 -11.10 -2.92 4.43
C ALA A 35 -10.64 -2.16 5.69
N GLY A 36 -10.02 -0.99 5.54
CA GLY A 36 -9.45 -0.20 6.65
C GLY A 36 -8.04 -0.63 7.05
N GLY A 37 -7.35 -1.39 6.19
CA GLY A 37 -5.92 -1.68 6.31
C GLY A 37 -5.06 -0.51 5.83
N LEU A 38 -3.77 -0.55 6.19
CA LEU A 38 -2.77 0.39 5.67
C LEU A 38 -1.95 -0.36 4.63
N GLU A 39 -2.09 0.03 3.37
CA GLU A 39 -1.34 -0.54 2.25
C GLU A 39 0.15 -0.23 2.42
N PHE A 40 0.97 -1.28 2.34
CA PHE A 40 2.41 -1.20 2.31
C PHE A 40 2.92 -1.99 1.11
N THR A 41 3.55 -1.30 0.16
CA THR A 41 3.90 -1.91 -1.11
C THR A 41 5.09 -1.23 -1.77
N SER A 42 5.70 -1.89 -2.74
CA SER A 42 6.81 -1.32 -3.50
C SER A 42 6.35 -0.14 -4.35
N TYR A 43 7.22 0.83 -4.55
CA TYR A 43 6.97 1.97 -5.41
C TYR A 43 6.74 1.52 -6.86
N THR A 44 5.70 2.06 -7.48
CA THR A 44 5.50 2.01 -8.93
C THR A 44 4.96 3.36 -9.38
N PRO A 45 5.37 3.90 -10.54
CA PRO A 45 4.84 5.19 -11.02
C PRO A 45 3.31 5.20 -11.15
N GLU A 46 2.70 4.05 -11.44
CA GLU A 46 1.26 3.91 -11.59
C GLU A 46 0.49 4.16 -10.29
N ILE A 47 1.04 3.76 -9.13
CA ILE A 47 0.32 3.83 -7.85
C ILE A 47 0.05 5.27 -7.39
N LEU A 48 0.89 6.22 -7.83
CA LEU A 48 0.75 7.65 -7.53
C LEU A 48 -0.51 8.28 -8.15
N ASN A 49 -1.08 7.65 -9.18
CA ASN A 49 -2.35 8.09 -9.75
C ASN A 49 -3.56 7.77 -8.87
N TYR A 50 -3.40 6.85 -7.90
CA TYR A 50 -4.49 6.37 -7.06
C TYR A 50 -4.37 6.84 -5.62
N PHE A 51 -3.15 6.92 -5.06
CA PHE A 51 -2.96 7.26 -3.64
C PHE A 51 -1.80 8.24 -3.43
N GLU A 52 -1.91 9.03 -2.37
CA GLU A 52 -0.87 9.95 -1.91
C GLU A 52 0.06 9.24 -0.91
N PRO A 53 1.36 9.06 -1.24
CA PRO A 53 2.33 8.45 -0.35
C PRO A 53 2.44 9.18 0.98
N ASP A 54 2.71 8.46 2.07
CA ASP A 54 2.89 8.97 3.44
C ASP A 54 1.67 9.69 4.04
N LYS A 55 0.55 9.73 3.30
CA LYS A 55 -0.75 10.24 3.77
C LYS A 55 -1.85 9.19 3.74
N GLU A 56 -1.78 8.26 2.79
CA GLU A 56 -2.78 7.21 2.59
C GLU A 56 -2.15 5.82 2.56
N ILE A 57 -1.01 5.68 1.90
CA ILE A 57 -0.30 4.41 1.75
C ILE A 57 1.18 4.57 2.06
N VAL A 58 1.86 3.46 2.32
CA VAL A 58 3.31 3.42 2.54
C VAL A 58 3.96 2.76 1.33
N LEU A 59 4.89 3.48 0.70
CA LEU A 59 5.69 2.97 -0.41
C LEU A 59 7.15 2.75 0.01
N TYR A 60 7.85 1.83 -0.65
CA TYR A 60 9.30 1.63 -0.50
C TYR A 60 9.93 1.30 -1.87
N ASP A 61 11.20 1.64 -2.06
CA ASP A 61 11.93 1.41 -3.32
C ASP A 61 13.12 0.43 -3.16
N SER A 62 13.45 0.06 -1.91
CA SER A 62 14.46 -0.98 -1.62
C SER A 62 14.08 -1.86 -0.42
N ASP A 63 14.77 -2.98 -0.26
CA ASP A 63 14.58 -3.90 0.88
C ASP A 63 14.99 -3.25 2.21
N GLU A 64 16.01 -2.39 2.18
CA GLU A 64 16.43 -1.58 3.33
C GLU A 64 15.33 -0.61 3.72
N GLU A 65 14.80 0.16 2.76
CA GLU A 65 13.70 1.11 3.02
C GLU A 65 12.43 0.39 3.48
N MET A 66 12.13 -0.77 2.90
CA MET A 66 11.01 -1.63 3.34
C MET A 66 11.18 -1.98 4.82
N THR A 67 12.38 -2.39 5.21
CA THR A 67 12.68 -2.79 6.60
C THR A 67 12.60 -1.60 7.56
N GLU A 68 13.16 -0.45 7.18
CA GLU A 68 13.12 0.78 7.97
C GLU A 68 11.68 1.29 8.16
N LYS A 69 10.91 1.38 7.07
CA LYS A 69 9.50 1.81 7.12
C LYS A 69 8.65 0.81 7.89
N ALA A 70 8.86 -0.50 7.74
CA ALA A 70 8.17 -1.50 8.55
C ALA A 70 8.43 -1.27 10.04
N ARG A 71 9.69 -1.05 10.46
CA ARG A 71 10.00 -0.75 11.87
C ARG A 71 9.33 0.53 12.34
N PHE A 72 9.35 1.59 11.53
CA PHE A 72 8.74 2.86 11.86
C PHE A 72 7.21 2.75 12.05
N TYR A 73 6.49 2.21 11.07
CA TYR A 73 5.02 2.15 11.10
C TYR A 73 4.46 1.06 12.04
N LEU A 74 5.30 0.10 12.45
CA LEU A 74 4.95 -0.88 13.49
C LEU A 74 5.25 -0.40 14.92
N ASP A 75 6.02 0.69 15.11
CA ASP A 75 6.27 1.28 16.43
C ASP A 75 4.95 1.83 17.02
N PRO A 76 4.55 1.42 18.24
CA PRO A 76 3.34 1.93 18.90
C PRO A 76 3.28 3.46 18.99
N LYS A 77 4.41 4.16 19.03
CA LYS A 77 4.47 5.64 19.03
C LYS A 77 3.84 6.25 17.78
N ASN A 78 3.85 5.51 16.66
CA ASN A 78 3.32 5.95 15.38
C ASN A 78 1.88 5.45 15.12
N GLU A 79 1.22 4.81 16.09
CA GLU A 79 -0.13 4.25 15.91
C GLU A 79 -1.16 5.32 15.49
N TYR A 80 -1.05 6.54 16.03
CA TYR A 80 -1.93 7.65 15.68
C TYR A 80 -1.79 8.07 14.21
N LEU A 81 -0.55 8.13 13.71
CA LEU A 81 -0.27 8.39 12.29
C LEU A 81 -0.91 7.29 11.41
N CYS A 82 -0.67 6.02 11.73
CA CYS A 82 -1.26 4.89 11.01
C CYS A 82 -2.80 4.95 10.99
N LYS A 83 -3.44 5.36 12.09
CA LYS A 83 -4.90 5.55 12.16
C LYS A 83 -5.39 6.63 11.20
N ILE A 84 -4.68 7.76 11.11
CA ILE A 84 -5.00 8.84 10.16
C ILE A 84 -4.87 8.34 8.72
N MET A 85 -3.75 7.67 8.40
CA MET A 85 -3.50 7.17 7.05
C MET A 85 -4.57 6.19 6.59
N LYS A 86 -4.91 5.21 7.44
CA LYS A 86 -6.01 4.25 7.19
C LYS A 86 -7.34 4.95 6.92
N LYS A 87 -7.66 5.99 7.69
CA LYS A 87 -8.90 6.76 7.51
C LYS A 87 -8.92 7.47 6.16
N ASN A 88 -7.82 8.10 5.77
CA ASN A 88 -7.70 8.79 4.48
C ASN A 88 -7.81 7.81 3.30
N ALA A 89 -7.04 6.72 3.35
CA ALA A 89 -7.02 5.69 2.31
C ALA A 89 -8.40 5.02 2.14
N ARG A 90 -9.09 4.73 3.25
CA ARG A 90 -10.46 4.21 3.22
C ARG A 90 -11.44 5.21 2.61
N LYS A 91 -11.33 6.49 2.99
CA LYS A 91 -12.19 7.55 2.44
C LYS A 91 -12.07 7.59 0.92
N ARG A 92 -10.84 7.64 0.38
CA ARG A 92 -10.59 7.64 -1.07
C ARG A 92 -11.12 6.37 -1.74
N SER A 93 -10.86 5.21 -1.16
CA SER A 93 -11.24 3.94 -1.78
C SER A 93 -12.75 3.75 -1.86
N VAL A 94 -13.49 4.18 -0.84
CA VAL A 94 -14.96 4.14 -0.84
C VAL A 94 -15.56 5.18 -1.79
N SER A 95 -14.92 6.34 -2.00
CA SER A 95 -15.41 7.36 -2.93
C SER A 95 -15.09 7.05 -4.40
N GLU A 96 -13.93 6.47 -4.69
CA GLU A 96 -13.38 6.44 -6.06
C GLU A 96 -13.09 5.04 -6.58
N HIS A 97 -12.95 4.03 -5.72
CA HIS A 97 -12.48 2.70 -6.12
C HIS A 97 -13.50 1.58 -5.90
N THR A 98 -14.78 1.92 -5.85
CA THR A 98 -15.87 0.94 -5.90
C THR A 98 -16.02 0.36 -7.31
N TRP A 99 -16.65 -0.81 -7.42
CA TRP A 99 -16.94 -1.43 -8.72
C TRP A 99 -17.61 -0.44 -9.69
N LYS A 100 -18.69 0.21 -9.25
CA LYS A 100 -19.49 1.16 -10.04
C LYS A 100 -18.71 2.38 -10.55
N ASN A 101 -17.62 2.75 -9.88
CA ASN A 101 -16.82 3.92 -10.25
C ASN A 101 -15.69 3.58 -11.22
N ARG A 102 -15.41 2.28 -11.40
CA ARG A 102 -14.28 1.81 -12.22
C ARG A 102 -14.71 0.98 -13.43
N PHE A 103 -15.93 0.43 -13.41
CA PHE A 103 -16.55 -0.40 -14.44
C PHE A 103 -18.03 -0.07 -14.55
#